data_AF-A0A7X7D5N8-F1
#
_entry.id   AF-A0A7X7D5N8-F1
#
_cell.length_a   1.000
_cell.length_b   1.000
_cell.length_c   1.000
_cell.angle_alpha   90.00
_cell.angle_beta   90.00
_cell.angle_gamma   90.00
#
_symmetry.space_group_name_H-M   'P 1'
#
loop_
_entity.id
_entity.type
_entity.pdbx_description
1 polymer ?
#
loop_
_entity_poly.entity_id
_entity_poly.type
_entity_poly.pdbx_seq_one_letter_code
_entity_poly.pdbx_strand_id
1 'polypeptide(L)'
;MAVDDARRLSSRSLQVSAWHHDAHTVVLNPNPERPAPTPSAISQTIADLRREGHRRVLTGALHEHEIGAFLDVGFTVHEKLHLLGHDLRDLPPTAVHPLRRAWRRDRAGILAVDALAFDDFWKLDGKGLDAAIRATPTARSRVLGGRSIRAYAVTGRAG
;
A
#
# COMPACT_ATOMS: atom_id res chain seq x y z
N MET A 1 19.65 3.43 -9.65
CA MET A 1 19.37 2.04 -9.20
C MET A 1 17.92 2.01 -8.75
N ALA A 2 17.10 1.16 -9.34
CA ALA A 2 15.76 0.91 -8.79
C ALA A 2 15.95 0.22 -7.44
N VAL A 3 15.28 0.71 -6.39
CA VAL A 3 15.21 -0.03 -5.13
C VAL A 3 14.57 -1.37 -5.45
N ASP A 4 15.37 -2.41 -5.41
CA ASP A 4 14.90 -3.79 -5.52
C ASP A 4 13.80 -4.00 -4.47
N ASP A 5 12.72 -4.66 -4.88
CA ASP A 5 11.51 -4.86 -4.07
C ASP A 5 11.89 -5.47 -2.71
N ALA A 6 11.98 -4.57 -1.73
CA ALA A 6 12.42 -4.77 -0.37
C ALA A 6 13.91 -5.17 -0.22
N ARG A 7 14.78 -4.17 -0.04
CA ARG A 7 15.88 -4.31 0.95
C ARG A 7 15.23 -4.51 2.34
N ARG A 8 14.76 -5.73 2.60
CA ARG A 8 14.52 -6.23 3.96
C ARG A 8 15.89 -6.43 4.60
N LEU A 9 16.50 -5.34 5.05
CA LEU A 9 17.63 -5.47 5.96
C LEU A 9 17.05 -5.96 7.29
N SER A 10 17.04 -7.29 7.46
CA SER A 10 16.40 -8.03 8.55
C SER A 10 16.86 -7.63 9.96
N SER A 11 17.93 -6.85 10.07
CA SER A 11 18.50 -6.33 11.31
C SER A 11 18.07 -4.91 11.68
N ARG A 12 17.36 -4.17 10.81
CA ARG A 12 16.97 -2.77 11.06
C ARG A 12 15.53 -2.68 11.59
N SER A 13 15.28 -1.69 12.46
CA SER A 13 13.94 -1.32 12.97
C SER A 13 13.03 -0.70 11.90
N LEU A 14 13.55 -0.50 10.70
CA LEU A 14 12.89 0.11 9.56
C LEU A 14 12.96 -0.82 8.34
N GLN A 15 11.89 -0.83 7.55
CA GLN A 15 11.79 -1.48 6.26
C GLN A 15 11.68 -0.43 5.15
N VAL A 16 12.41 -0.63 4.06
CA VAL A 16 12.38 0.26 2.88
C VAL A 16 11.87 -0.52 1.68
N SER A 17 10.91 0.06 0.98
CA SER A 17 10.41 -0.44 -0.31
C SER A 17 10.29 0.68 -1.34
N ALA A 18 10.27 0.31 -2.62
CA ALA A 18 9.97 1.26 -3.69
C ALA A 18 8.53 1.76 -3.59
N TRP A 19 8.28 3.02 -3.98
CA TRP A 19 6.94 3.47 -4.30
C TRP A 19 6.57 2.99 -5.71
N HIS A 20 5.32 2.55 -5.88
CA HIS A 20 4.89 1.86 -7.10
C HIS A 20 4.76 2.78 -8.33
N HIS A 21 4.75 4.10 -8.15
CA HIS A 21 4.62 5.09 -9.24
C HIS A 21 5.87 5.91 -9.55
N ASP A 22 6.89 5.90 -8.69
CA ASP A 22 8.04 6.79 -8.82
C ASP A 22 9.32 6.15 -8.28
N ALA A 23 10.32 5.97 -9.14
CA ALA A 23 11.61 5.41 -8.78
C ALA A 23 12.45 6.30 -7.85
N HIS A 24 12.10 7.59 -7.71
CA HIS A 24 12.75 8.53 -6.80
C HIS A 24 12.07 8.63 -5.43
N THR A 25 10.93 7.95 -5.26
CA THR A 25 10.18 7.89 -4.01
C THR A 25 10.33 6.50 -3.37
N VAL A 26 10.58 6.48 -2.07
CA VAL A 26 10.65 5.24 -1.27
C VAL A 26 9.65 5.31 -0.13
N VAL A 27 9.17 4.14 0.29
CA VAL A 27 8.33 3.98 1.47
C VAL A 27 9.21 3.44 2.60
N LEU A 28 9.21 4.15 3.72
CA LEU A 28 9.93 3.84 4.94
C LEU A 28 8.90 3.51 6.03
N ASN A 29 8.85 2.25 6.44
CA ASN A 29 7.92 1.79 7.47
C ASN A 29 8.67 1.27 8.70
N PRO A 30 8.11 1.41 9.90
CA PRO A 30 8.51 0.62 11.05
C PRO A 30 8.45 -0.88 10.73
N ASN A 31 9.40 -1.63 11.26
CA ASN A 31 9.36 -3.08 11.19
C ASN A 31 8.49 -3.61 12.34
N PRO A 32 7.32 -4.22 12.08
CA PRO A 32 6.38 -4.61 13.14
C PRO A 32 6.94 -5.70 14.08
N GLU A 33 7.93 -6.46 13.61
CA GLU A 33 8.62 -7.50 14.39
C GLU A 33 9.75 -6.95 15.28
N ARG A 34 9.89 -5.63 15.38
CA ARG A 34 10.97 -4.95 16.09
C ARG A 34 10.43 -3.81 16.96
N PRO A 35 11.21 -3.36 17.96
CA PRO A 35 10.89 -2.14 18.67
C PRO A 35 10.76 -0.94 17.72
N ALA A 36 9.90 0.01 18.11
CA ALA A 36 9.68 1.23 17.34
C ALA A 36 11.01 1.95 17.02
N PRO A 37 11.17 2.47 15.79
CA PRO A 37 12.39 3.13 15.38
C PRO A 37 12.60 4.44 16.14
N THR A 38 13.83 4.72 16.54
CA THR A 38 14.18 6.00 17.16
C THR A 38 14.32 7.10 16.10
N PRO A 39 14.14 8.39 16.45
CA PRO A 39 14.39 9.51 15.53
C PRO A 39 15.78 9.48 14.89
N SER A 40 16.80 9.05 15.63
CA SER A 40 18.18 8.89 15.12
C SER A 40 18.27 7.81 14.05
N ALA A 41 17.64 6.65 14.26
CA ALA A 41 17.62 5.57 13.27
C ALA A 41 16.88 5.98 11.98
N ILE A 42 15.79 6.75 12.11
CA ILE A 42 15.05 7.31 10.99
C ILE A 42 15.93 8.30 10.22
N SER A 43 16.52 9.29 10.92
CA SER A 43 17.43 10.29 10.32
C SER A 43 18.59 9.66 9.56
N GLN A 44 19.25 8.66 10.15
CA GLN A 44 20.36 7.95 9.51
C GLN A 44 19.90 7.21 8.24
N THR A 45 18.74 6.57 8.29
CA THR A 45 18.18 5.87 7.12
C THR A 45 17.84 6.85 5.99
N ILE A 46 17.27 8.02 6.30
CA ILE A 46 17.02 9.07 5.29
C ILE A 46 18.32 9.57 4.68
N ALA A 47 19.37 9.79 5.49
CA ALA A 47 20.67 10.21 4.99
C ALA A 47 21.28 9.17 4.03
N ASP A 48 21.15 7.88 4.35
CA ASP A 48 21.55 6.78 3.47
C ASP A 48 20.78 6.82 2.14
N LEU A 49 19.45 6.90 2.20
CA LEU A 49 18.57 6.96 1.02
C LEU A 49 18.86 8.18 0.12
N ARG A 50 19.17 9.32 0.73
CA ARG A 50 19.55 10.53 0.00
C ARG A 50 20.86 10.36 -0.76
N ARG A 51 21.86 9.71 -0.15
CA ARG A 51 23.14 9.38 -0.83
C ARG A 51 22.94 8.38 -1.97
N GLU A 52 21.94 7.51 -1.88
CA GLU A 52 21.53 6.59 -2.96
C GLU A 52 20.74 7.29 -4.08
N GLY A 53 20.37 8.57 -3.92
CA GLY A 53 19.74 9.40 -4.94
C GLY A 53 18.21 9.49 -4.85
N HIS A 54 17.60 9.01 -3.76
CA HIS A 54 16.18 9.19 -3.50
C HIS A 54 15.87 10.63 -3.10
N ARG A 55 14.73 11.14 -3.58
CA ARG A 55 14.34 12.55 -3.40
C ARG A 55 13.15 12.71 -2.47
N ARG A 56 12.35 11.66 -2.30
CA ARG A 56 11.17 11.67 -1.46
C ARG A 56 11.08 10.39 -0.65
N VAL A 57 10.71 10.54 0.61
CA VAL A 57 10.42 9.41 1.51
C VAL A 57 8.99 9.58 1.99
N LEU A 58 8.21 8.53 1.83
CA LEU A 58 6.86 8.40 2.37
C LEU A 58 6.87 7.34 3.46
N THR A 59 5.83 7.34 4.28
CA THR A 59 5.49 6.21 5.14
C THR A 59 4.21 5.57 4.60
N GLY A 60 4.00 4.30 4.92
CA GLY A 60 2.67 3.71 4.91
C GLY A 60 1.82 4.30 6.04
N ALA A 61 0.66 3.69 6.27
CA ALA A 61 -0.15 4.01 7.44
C ALA A 61 0.65 3.72 8.71
N LEU A 62 0.80 4.73 9.56
CA LEU A 62 1.44 4.62 10.87
C LEU A 62 0.36 4.49 11.95
N HIS A 63 0.67 3.72 12.99
CA HIS A 63 -0.07 3.78 14.24
C HIS A 63 0.27 5.06 15.01
N GLU A 64 -0.66 5.53 15.85
CA GLU A 64 -0.52 6.80 16.60
C GLU A 64 0.82 6.90 17.37
N HIS A 65 1.25 5.79 17.98
CA HIS A 65 2.49 5.73 18.75
C HIS A 65 3.77 5.79 17.89
N GLU A 66 3.68 5.56 16.59
CA GLU A 66 4.81 5.60 15.66
C GLU A 66 5.02 7.00 15.09
N ILE A 67 3.96 7.82 15.03
CA ILE A 67 3.95 9.13 14.36
C ILE A 67 5.01 10.09 14.95
N GLY A 68 5.11 10.15 16.27
CA GLY A 68 5.99 11.11 16.95
C GLY A 68 7.44 11.07 16.47
N ALA A 69 8.01 9.87 16.35
CA ALA A 69 9.41 9.71 15.93
C ALA A 69 9.67 10.17 14.49
N PHE A 70 8.67 10.08 13.60
CA PHE A 70 8.79 10.60 12.23
C PHE A 70 8.63 12.13 12.19
N LEU A 71 7.69 12.68 12.96
CA LEU A 71 7.52 14.14 13.08
C LEU A 71 8.77 14.82 13.63
N ASP A 72 9.43 14.22 14.62
CA ASP A 72 10.69 14.74 15.21
C ASP A 72 11.83 14.88 14.18
N VAL A 73 11.77 14.09 13.10
CA VAL A 73 12.77 14.10 12.00
C VAL A 73 12.30 14.98 10.83
N GLY A 74 11.16 15.64 10.95
CA GLY A 74 10.64 16.59 9.97
C GLY A 74 9.75 15.98 8.91
N PHE A 75 9.21 14.77 9.11
CA PHE A 75 8.08 14.32 8.29
C PHE A 75 6.87 15.21 8.54
N THR A 76 6.07 15.41 7.50
CA THR A 76 4.80 16.12 7.57
C THR A 76 3.67 15.17 7.18
N VAL A 77 2.49 15.35 7.77
CA VAL A 77 1.30 14.58 7.39
C VAL A 77 0.97 14.84 5.93
N HIS A 78 0.97 13.77 5.12
CA HIS A 78 0.54 13.84 3.74
C HIS A 78 -0.96 13.54 3.61
N GLU A 79 -1.42 12.48 4.26
CA GLU A 79 -2.80 12.01 4.25
C GLU A 79 -3.18 11.41 5.60
N LYS A 80 -4.49 11.39 5.92
CA LYS A 80 -5.04 10.72 7.11
C LYS A 80 -5.91 9.55 6.68
N LEU A 81 -5.56 8.35 7.14
CA LEU A 81 -6.30 7.13 6.81
C LEU A 81 -7.19 6.71 7.98
N HIS A 82 -8.48 6.56 7.68
CA HIS A 82 -9.46 6.08 8.64
C HIS A 82 -9.75 4.60 8.40
N LEU A 83 -9.40 3.76 9.38
CA LEU A 83 -9.81 2.37 9.37
C LEU A 83 -11.28 2.28 9.78
N LEU A 84 -12.11 1.77 8.87
CA LEU A 84 -13.54 1.60 9.10
C LEU A 84 -13.84 0.16 9.53
N GLY A 85 -14.71 0.02 10.53
CA GLY A 85 -15.25 -1.26 10.98
C GLY A 85 -16.76 -1.29 10.81
N HIS A 86 -17.29 -2.39 10.29
CA HIS A 86 -18.72 -2.60 10.13
C HIS A 86 -19.09 -4.06 10.39
N ASP A 87 -20.16 -4.26 11.16
CA ASP A 87 -20.72 -5.59 11.42
C ASP A 87 -21.54 -6.05 10.21
N LEU A 88 -21.22 -7.23 9.67
CA LEU A 88 -21.85 -7.78 8.47
C LEU A 88 -23.04 -8.71 8.78
N ARG A 89 -23.46 -8.84 10.04
CA ARG A 89 -24.57 -9.73 10.45
C ARG A 89 -25.95 -9.23 10.02
N ASP A 90 -26.17 -7.92 10.02
CA ASP A 90 -27.46 -7.30 9.68
C ASP A 90 -27.25 -6.20 8.64
N LEU A 91 -27.19 -6.62 7.38
CA LEU A 91 -26.99 -5.72 6.24
C LEU A 91 -28.35 -5.41 5.58
N PRO A 92 -28.59 -4.15 5.17
CA PRO A 92 -29.77 -3.82 4.40
C PRO A 92 -29.77 -4.60 3.06
N PRO A 93 -30.95 -4.90 2.49
CA PRO A 93 -31.04 -5.50 1.17
C PRO A 93 -30.30 -4.65 0.14
N THR A 94 -29.48 -5.29 -0.69
CA THR A 94 -28.71 -4.63 -1.76
C THR A 94 -28.98 -5.26 -3.11
N ALA A 95 -28.80 -4.48 -4.18
CA ALA A 95 -28.88 -4.99 -5.54
C ALA A 95 -27.79 -6.04 -5.78
N VAL A 96 -28.19 -7.22 -6.27
CA VAL A 96 -27.23 -8.29 -6.59
C VAL A 96 -26.66 -8.03 -7.97
N HIS A 97 -25.34 -7.79 -8.03
CA HIS A 97 -24.60 -7.69 -9.28
C HIS A 97 -23.89 -9.01 -9.61
N PRO A 98 -23.85 -9.42 -10.89
CA PRO A 98 -23.21 -10.67 -11.31
C PRO A 98 -21.68 -10.53 -11.31
N LEU A 99 -21.09 -10.48 -10.12
CA LEU A 99 -19.64 -10.49 -9.94
C LEU A 99 -19.09 -11.88 -10.30
N ARG A 100 -17.91 -11.91 -10.93
CA ARG A 100 -17.17 -13.15 -11.20
C ARG A 100 -15.76 -13.07 -10.64
N ARG A 101 -15.09 -14.22 -10.53
CA ARG A 101 -13.66 -14.27 -10.18
C ARG A 101 -12.85 -13.50 -11.23
N ALA A 102 -11.91 -12.69 -10.77
CA ALA A 102 -10.92 -12.03 -11.62
C ALA A 102 -9.86 -13.05 -12.08
N TRP A 103 -9.54 -13.06 -13.37
CA TRP A 103 -8.48 -13.89 -13.96
C TRP A 103 -7.32 -13.02 -14.44
N ARG A 104 -6.18 -13.64 -14.76
CA ARG A 104 -4.97 -12.92 -15.19
C ARG A 104 -5.22 -12.00 -16.39
N ARG A 105 -6.08 -12.41 -17.33
CA ARG A 105 -6.48 -11.61 -18.51
C ARG A 105 -7.27 -10.35 -18.17
N ASP A 106 -7.92 -10.31 -16.99
CA ASP A 106 -8.71 -9.16 -16.58
C ASP A 106 -7.84 -8.02 -16.02
N ARG A 107 -6.56 -8.27 -15.73
CA ARG A 107 -5.65 -7.29 -15.08
C ARG A 107 -5.59 -5.96 -15.81
N ALA A 108 -5.47 -5.98 -17.14
CA ALA A 108 -5.43 -4.74 -17.92
C ALA A 108 -6.73 -3.92 -17.75
N GLY A 109 -7.88 -4.60 -17.74
CA GLY A 109 -9.17 -3.95 -17.51
C GLY A 109 -9.33 -3.43 -16.08
N ILE A 110 -8.80 -4.15 -15.08
CA ILE A 110 -8.78 -3.69 -13.69
C ILE A 110 -7.97 -2.40 -13.56
N LEU A 111 -6.73 -2.38 -14.06
CA LEU A 111 -5.86 -1.21 -14.00
C LEU A 111 -6.42 -0.02 -14.80
N ALA A 112 -7.13 -0.28 -15.90
CA ALA A 112 -7.81 0.78 -16.65
C ALA A 112 -8.97 1.40 -15.87
N VAL A 113 -9.79 0.60 -15.20
CA VAL A 113 -10.86 1.11 -14.32
C VAL A 113 -10.27 1.87 -13.13
N ASP A 114 -9.19 1.34 -12.55
CA ASP A 114 -8.51 1.94 -11.42
C ASP A 114 -7.94 3.33 -11.74
N ALA A 115 -7.23 3.46 -12.86
CA ALA A 115 -6.68 4.73 -13.35
C ALA A 115 -7.75 5.77 -13.70
N LEU A 116 -9.00 5.37 -13.94
CA LEU A 116 -10.13 6.28 -14.13
C LEU A 116 -10.79 6.69 -12.81
N ALA A 117 -10.65 5.88 -11.76
CA ALA A 117 -11.32 6.07 -10.48
C ALA A 117 -10.48 6.83 -9.45
N PHE A 118 -9.15 6.75 -9.56
CA PHE A 118 -8.21 7.31 -8.59
C PHE A 118 -7.20 8.25 -9.24
N ASP A 119 -6.72 9.21 -8.45
CA ASP A 119 -5.63 10.10 -8.84
C ASP A 119 -4.27 9.38 -8.89
N ASP A 120 -3.23 10.10 -9.30
CA ASP A 120 -1.89 9.55 -9.46
C ASP A 120 -1.26 8.98 -8.18
N PHE A 121 -1.71 9.43 -7.01
CA PHE A 121 -1.20 8.94 -5.74
C PHE A 121 -1.87 7.62 -5.34
N TRP A 122 -3.19 7.54 -5.51
CA TRP A 122 -3.99 6.39 -5.09
C TRP A 122 -4.11 5.28 -6.13
N LYS A 123 -3.99 5.61 -7.41
CA LYS A 123 -4.11 4.61 -8.47
C LYS A 123 -3.05 3.52 -8.33
N LEU A 124 -3.43 2.31 -8.70
CA LEU A 124 -2.60 1.12 -8.68
C LEU A 124 -1.94 0.92 -10.04
N ASP A 125 -0.69 0.48 -10.00
CA ASP A 125 0.00 -0.13 -11.12
C ASP A 125 -0.05 -1.67 -10.99
N GLY A 126 0.68 -2.36 -11.86
CA GLY A 126 0.77 -3.81 -11.80
C GLY A 126 1.31 -4.32 -10.46
N LYS A 127 2.33 -3.68 -9.90
CA LYS A 127 2.94 -4.09 -8.63
C LYS A 127 2.05 -3.79 -7.43
N GLY A 128 1.39 -2.63 -7.42
CA GLY A 128 0.44 -2.20 -6.40
C GLY A 128 -0.76 -3.14 -6.31
N LEU A 129 -1.34 -3.53 -7.45
CA LEU A 129 -2.41 -4.52 -7.48
C LEU A 129 -1.96 -5.88 -6.91
N ASP A 130 -0.74 -6.29 -7.25
CA ASP A 130 -0.14 -7.51 -6.73
C ASP A 130 0.11 -7.47 -5.22
N ALA A 131 0.58 -6.33 -4.71
CA ALA A 131 0.73 -6.09 -3.27
C ALA A 131 -0.63 -6.13 -2.55
N ALA A 132 -1.65 -5.46 -3.09
CA ALA A 132 -3.00 -5.46 -2.53
C ALA A 132 -3.60 -6.86 -2.43
N ILE A 133 -3.45 -7.70 -3.46
CA ILE A 133 -3.93 -9.09 -3.45
C ILE A 133 -3.18 -9.94 -2.42
N ARG A 134 -1.88 -9.71 -2.22
CA ARG A 134 -1.03 -10.47 -1.28
C ARG A 134 -1.03 -9.92 0.14
N ALA A 135 -1.73 -8.81 0.40
CA ALA A 135 -1.74 -8.15 1.71
C ALA A 135 -2.32 -9.04 2.82
N THR A 136 -3.18 -9.99 2.46
CA THR A 136 -3.76 -10.96 3.40
C THR A 136 -3.51 -12.39 2.96
N PRO A 137 -3.38 -13.37 3.88
CA PRO A 137 -3.12 -14.77 3.53
C PRO A 137 -4.18 -15.38 2.60
N THR A 138 -5.45 -14.95 2.76
CA THR A 138 -6.54 -15.36 1.87
C THR A 138 -7.16 -14.12 1.24
N ALA A 139 -7.11 -14.04 -0.09
CA ALA A 139 -7.70 -12.95 -0.85
C ALA A 139 -8.67 -13.44 -1.94
N ARG A 140 -9.68 -12.63 -2.24
CA ARG A 140 -10.64 -12.84 -3.32
C ARG A 140 -10.70 -11.59 -4.19
N SER A 141 -10.30 -11.73 -5.44
CA SER A 141 -10.47 -10.70 -6.45
C SER A 141 -11.72 -10.98 -7.29
N ARG A 142 -12.62 -10.01 -7.36
CA ARG A 142 -13.88 -10.06 -8.10
C ARG A 142 -13.93 -8.94 -9.12
N VAL A 143 -14.56 -9.18 -10.25
CA VAL A 143 -14.81 -8.18 -11.28
C VAL A 143 -16.28 -8.19 -11.70
N LEU A 144 -16.76 -7.01 -12.09
CA LEU A 144 -18.01 -6.82 -12.81
C LEU A 144 -17.69 -6.53 -14.28
N GLY A 145 -18.29 -7.32 -15.18
CA GLY A 145 -18.16 -7.13 -16.62
C GLY A 145 -17.74 -8.38 -17.40
N GLY A 146 -17.85 -8.27 -18.72
CA GLY A 146 -17.50 -9.29 -19.70
C GLY A 146 -16.18 -8.98 -20.40
N ARG A 147 -16.27 -8.51 -21.65
CA ARG A 147 -15.11 -8.08 -22.46
C ARG A 147 -14.46 -6.79 -21.94
N SER A 148 -15.25 -5.88 -21.37
CA SER A 148 -14.72 -4.75 -20.60
C SER A 148 -15.06 -4.93 -19.11
N ILE A 149 -14.08 -4.60 -18.27
CA ILE A 149 -14.24 -4.55 -16.82
C ILE A 149 -14.82 -3.18 -16.48
N ARG A 150 -15.82 -3.14 -15.60
CA ARG A 150 -16.49 -1.90 -15.14
C ARG A 150 -16.19 -1.59 -13.68
N ALA A 151 -15.96 -2.62 -12.89
CA ALA A 151 -15.62 -2.51 -11.49
C ALA A 151 -14.83 -3.74 -11.05
N TYR A 152 -14.08 -3.58 -9.97
CA TYR A 152 -13.37 -4.68 -9.33
C TYR A 152 -13.42 -4.51 -7.81
N ALA A 153 -13.19 -5.61 -7.09
CA ALA A 153 -13.01 -5.61 -5.66
C ALA A 153 -11.94 -6.62 -5.28
N VAL A 154 -11.03 -6.23 -4.39
CA VAL A 154 -10.08 -7.12 -3.73
C VAL A 154 -10.46 -7.17 -2.26
N THR A 155 -10.89 -8.34 -1.79
CA THR A 155 -11.22 -8.54 -0.38
C THR A 155 -10.31 -9.58 0.23
N GLY A 156 -9.95 -9.40 1.49
CA GLY A 156 -9.01 -10.25 2.21
C GLY A 156 -9.56 -10.70 3.55
N ARG A 157 -9.01 -11.80 4.07
CA ARG A 157 -9.21 -12.24 5.46
C ARG A 157 -7.87 -12.27 6.15
N ALA A 158 -7.72 -11.47 7.20
CA ALA A 158 -6.59 -11.57 8.12
C ALA A 158 -6.64 -12.92 8.85
N GLY A 159 -5.45 -13.48 9.14
CA GLY A 159 -5.31 -14.76 9.85
C GLY A 159 -5.86 -14.70 11.27
#